data_AF-A0AAD1XP46-F1
#
_entry.id   AF-A0AAD1XP46-F1
#
_cell.length_a   1.000
_cell.length_b   1.000
_cell.length_c   1.000
_cell.angle_alpha   90.00
_cell.angle_beta   90.00
_cell.angle_gamma   90.00
#
_symmetry.space_group_name_H-M   'P 1'
#
loop_
_entity.id
_entity.type
_entity.pdbx_description
1 polymer ?
#
loop_
_entity_poly.entity_id
_entity_poly.type
_entity_poly.pdbx_seq_one_letter_code
_entity_poly.pdbx_strand_id
1 'polypeptide(L)'
;MTLHCQVGSFRLKWCLKRQGDRLNMLEFKNAAALTKDDYHARKALVDQKLEKLLQKAEEGDSDDLDQYIAELEDDALADQIRTQVGKSKPSLPIKPTETCKTLVQKLQQERRKRKAAQRLRIKEQELRQQKIQEEKLKLLQEQEQKEKAEFEQKKQSIIETIQARRQRIKDFKQDDKKQIHKYVSRSPLHQKIQAEFQDEDKGFMGSELHRRKEMLSQIRNLHQPIRLNEIKQHSEHKKQLFKEKMKEYFKRRATYAHAAKDNKDRYNSKFWKVVNSREQIEKTLAEKEKSQVKEKLKRSLNYAKNIKELYKPTVSKKKKLEMELIKKNLENPHSLSKSRRGLQTTKENHNSSMMSPVSNKLSTESSPPLRKSHKKFLKPKPLDEKRYSYHPKPNEKYPFVKHDYLQERRQKKEDKIYSRQNKSQERWEQDMLKGHYTQGERIEYIKQKASVMEEEMNRKEALLKANNTSTIDDTREINGMLIDSIRTKLELLSGIN
;
A
#
# COMPACT_ATOMS: atom_id res chain seq x y z
N MET A 1 60.43 -41.25 72.75
CA MET A 1 59.77 -42.20 71.84
C MET A 1 58.52 -41.52 71.26
N THR A 2 58.68 -40.65 70.26
CA THR A 2 58.63 -40.91 68.80
C THR A 2 57.23 -41.16 68.24
N LEU A 3 56.67 -40.07 67.67
CA LEU A 3 56.24 -39.98 66.27
C LEU A 3 55.37 -41.14 65.74
N HIS A 4 54.05 -41.00 65.79
CA HIS A 4 53.14 -41.55 64.77
C HIS A 4 51.70 -41.06 64.97
N CYS A 5 51.36 -39.83 64.54
CA CYS A 5 49.95 -39.51 64.19
C CYS A 5 49.73 -38.18 63.44
N GLN A 6 50.66 -37.74 62.58
CA GLN A 6 50.44 -36.54 61.74
C GLN A 6 50.55 -36.78 60.22
N VAL A 7 50.81 -38.01 59.78
CA VAL A 7 50.99 -38.32 58.35
C VAL A 7 49.67 -38.71 57.64
N GLY A 8 48.63 -39.12 58.38
CA GLY A 8 47.35 -39.56 57.80
C GLY A 8 46.47 -38.43 57.24
N SER A 9 46.41 -37.29 57.93
CA SER A 9 45.55 -36.15 57.54
C SER A 9 46.08 -35.43 56.30
N PHE A 10 47.40 -35.35 56.14
CA PHE A 10 48.02 -34.73 54.97
C PHE A 10 47.89 -35.60 53.71
N ARG A 11 47.98 -36.94 53.84
CA ARG A 11 47.87 -37.85 52.70
C ARG A 11 46.44 -37.90 52.14
N LEU A 12 45.41 -37.83 53.00
CA LEU A 12 44.00 -37.74 52.59
C LEU A 12 43.63 -36.38 52.00
N LYS A 13 44.10 -35.27 52.58
CA LYS A 13 43.90 -33.93 52.00
C LYS A 13 44.61 -33.77 50.65
N TRP A 14 45.79 -34.38 50.48
CA TRP A 14 46.52 -34.34 49.22
C TRP A 14 45.90 -35.25 48.15
N CYS A 15 45.36 -36.43 48.53
CA CYS A 15 44.65 -37.31 47.60
C CYS A 15 43.30 -36.73 47.13
N LEU A 16 42.53 -36.12 48.03
CA LEU A 16 41.26 -35.47 47.71
C LEU A 16 41.46 -34.21 46.85
N LYS A 17 42.52 -33.43 47.10
CA LYS A 17 42.86 -32.28 46.26
C LYS A 17 43.30 -32.70 44.86
N ARG A 18 44.08 -33.78 44.73
CA ARG A 18 44.54 -34.31 43.44
C ARG A 18 43.43 -35.00 42.63
N GLN A 19 42.38 -35.54 43.28
CA GLN A 19 41.19 -36.05 42.59
C GLN A 19 40.23 -34.93 42.20
N GLY A 20 40.04 -33.90 43.02
CA GLY A 20 39.29 -32.70 42.65
C GLY A 20 39.92 -31.95 41.48
N ASP A 21 41.24 -31.83 41.44
CA ASP A 21 41.96 -31.18 40.34
C ASP A 21 41.96 -32.03 39.05
N ARG A 22 41.82 -33.37 39.14
CA ARG A 22 41.68 -34.27 37.99
C ARG A 22 40.27 -34.30 37.40
N LEU A 23 39.24 -34.20 38.23
CA LEU A 23 37.84 -34.05 37.79
C LEU A 23 37.61 -32.70 37.12
N ASN A 24 38.16 -31.62 37.68
CA ASN A 24 38.11 -30.29 37.06
C ASN A 24 38.84 -30.25 35.71
N MET A 25 39.94 -30.96 35.53
CA MET A 25 40.70 -30.99 34.26
C MET A 25 40.01 -31.75 33.11
N LEU A 26 39.07 -32.65 33.40
CA LEU A 26 38.33 -33.41 32.37
C LEU A 26 37.12 -32.63 31.84
N GLU A 27 36.50 -31.78 32.67
CA GLU A 27 35.46 -30.84 32.23
C GLU A 27 36.05 -29.55 31.63
N PHE A 28 37.27 -29.16 32.02
CA PHE A 28 37.96 -27.98 31.46
C PHE A 28 38.43 -28.12 30.01
N LYS A 29 38.47 -29.33 29.44
CA LYS A 29 38.88 -29.51 28.05
C LYS A 29 37.79 -29.16 27.03
N ASN A 30 36.53 -29.03 27.45
CA ASN A 30 35.42 -28.60 26.58
C ASN A 30 34.90 -27.19 26.89
N ALA A 31 35.47 -26.50 27.88
CA ALA A 31 35.09 -25.14 28.25
C ALA A 31 36.26 -24.19 28.07
N ALA A 32 36.53 -23.81 26.82
CA ALA A 32 37.34 -22.63 26.54
C ALA A 32 36.67 -21.42 27.19
N ALA A 33 37.32 -20.87 28.22
CA ALA A 33 37.06 -19.58 28.87
C ALA A 33 35.69 -19.40 29.55
N LEU A 34 35.45 -20.06 30.69
CA LEU A 34 34.60 -19.43 31.71
C LEU A 34 35.36 -18.26 32.33
N THR A 35 34.78 -17.08 32.31
CA THR A 35 35.32 -15.93 33.03
C THR A 35 35.22 -16.17 34.54
N LYS A 36 36.07 -15.50 35.34
CA LYS A 36 36.02 -15.58 36.81
C LYS A 36 34.61 -15.20 37.33
N ASP A 37 33.93 -14.32 36.62
CA ASP A 37 32.58 -13.87 36.93
C ASP A 37 31.53 -14.97 36.68
N ASP A 38 31.68 -15.77 35.61
CA ASP A 38 30.80 -16.92 35.35
C ASP A 38 30.95 -18.02 36.42
N TYR A 39 32.16 -18.22 36.94
CA TYR A 39 32.39 -19.15 38.05
C TYR A 39 31.69 -18.68 39.33
N HIS A 40 31.82 -17.40 39.68
CA HIS A 40 31.15 -16.85 40.86
C HIS A 40 29.63 -16.83 40.70
N ALA A 41 29.10 -16.54 39.51
CA ALA A 41 27.68 -16.60 39.22
C ALA A 41 27.11 -18.02 39.35
N ARG A 42 27.81 -19.03 38.80
CA ARG A 42 27.43 -20.44 38.97
C ARG A 42 27.49 -20.89 40.42
N LYS A 43 28.54 -20.51 41.15
CA LYS A 43 28.67 -20.84 42.57
C LYS A 43 27.53 -20.23 43.40
N ALA A 44 27.20 -18.95 43.18
CA ALA A 44 26.09 -18.28 43.87
C ALA A 44 24.74 -18.95 43.58
N LEU A 45 24.52 -19.42 42.34
CA LEU A 45 23.31 -20.17 41.97
C LEU A 45 23.22 -21.51 42.71
N VAL A 46 24.34 -22.23 42.84
CA VAL A 46 24.41 -23.50 43.58
C VAL A 46 24.15 -23.27 45.06
N ASP A 47 24.78 -22.26 45.66
CA ASP A 47 24.60 -21.91 47.07
C ASP A 47 23.12 -21.54 47.36
N GLN A 48 22.47 -20.77 46.45
CA GLN A 48 21.05 -20.42 46.56
C GLN A 48 20.11 -21.64 46.43
N LYS A 49 20.44 -22.60 45.57
CA LYS A 49 19.68 -23.86 45.45
C LYS A 49 19.81 -24.72 46.70
N LEU A 50 21.01 -24.78 47.29
CA LEU A 50 21.28 -25.51 48.52
C LEU A 50 20.51 -24.91 49.71
N GLU A 51 20.48 -23.58 49.82
CA GLU A 51 19.77 -22.88 50.91
C GLU A 51 18.24 -23.12 50.84
N LYS A 52 17.66 -23.12 49.64
CA LYS A 52 16.24 -23.48 49.43
C LYS A 52 15.94 -24.93 49.79
N LEU A 53 16.88 -25.85 49.53
CA LEU A 53 16.74 -27.26 49.90
C LEU A 53 16.79 -27.45 51.40
N LEU A 54 17.66 -26.72 52.10
CA LEU A 54 17.73 -26.74 53.56
C LEU A 54 16.45 -26.17 54.19
N GLN A 55 15.91 -25.07 53.67
CA GLN A 55 14.61 -24.54 54.11
C GLN A 55 13.47 -25.55 53.95
N LYS A 56 13.38 -26.22 52.78
CA LYS A 56 12.36 -27.26 52.55
C LYS A 56 12.55 -28.49 53.44
N ALA A 57 13.79 -28.85 53.76
CA ALA A 57 14.08 -29.94 54.69
C ALA A 57 13.65 -29.58 56.13
N GLU A 58 13.78 -28.31 56.54
CA GLU A 58 13.26 -27.80 57.81
C GLU A 58 11.73 -27.75 57.86
N GLU A 59 11.06 -27.54 56.72
CA GLU A 59 9.59 -27.54 56.59
C GLU A 59 8.95 -28.94 56.71
N GLY A 60 9.74 -30.02 56.67
CA GLY A 60 9.29 -31.39 56.99
C GLY A 60 8.62 -32.17 55.84
N ASP A 61 8.59 -31.61 54.62
CA ASP A 61 7.99 -32.25 53.45
C ASP A 61 9.00 -33.20 52.76
N SER A 62 9.10 -34.42 53.31
CA SER A 62 9.99 -35.49 52.84
C SER A 62 9.78 -35.93 51.39
N ASP A 63 8.54 -35.88 50.88
CA ASP A 63 8.20 -36.41 49.54
C ASP A 63 8.59 -35.43 48.41
N ASP A 64 8.62 -34.13 48.68
CA ASP A 64 9.04 -33.09 47.74
C ASP A 64 10.58 -33.01 47.63
N LEU A 65 11.28 -33.43 48.68
CA LEU A 65 12.75 -33.47 48.72
C LEU A 65 13.29 -34.50 47.71
N ASP A 66 12.68 -35.68 47.64
CA ASP A 66 13.11 -36.75 46.73
C ASP A 66 12.84 -36.43 45.25
N GLN A 67 11.75 -35.72 44.94
CA GLN A 67 11.51 -35.21 43.58
C GLN A 67 12.53 -34.14 43.18
N TYR A 68 12.86 -33.23 44.10
CA TYR A 68 13.82 -32.16 43.82
C TYR A 68 15.27 -32.67 43.71
N ILE A 69 15.63 -33.70 44.50
CA ILE A 69 16.93 -34.39 44.38
C ILE A 69 17.03 -35.12 43.03
N ALA A 70 15.92 -35.65 42.48
CA ALA A 70 15.89 -36.30 41.17
C ALA A 70 15.98 -35.31 39.98
N GLU A 71 15.67 -34.04 40.19
CA GLU A 71 15.80 -32.97 39.18
C GLU A 71 17.20 -32.33 39.14
N LEU A 72 18.08 -32.66 40.09
CA LEU A 72 19.48 -32.23 40.05
C LEU A 72 20.26 -33.12 39.07
N GLU A 73 20.65 -32.56 37.93
CA GLU A 73 21.43 -33.25 36.87
C GLU A 73 22.86 -33.65 37.31
N ASP A 74 23.32 -33.20 38.49
CA ASP A 74 24.64 -33.48 39.03
C ASP A 74 24.59 -34.59 40.10
N ASP A 75 24.87 -35.84 39.69
CA ASP A 75 24.90 -37.03 40.55
C ASP A 75 25.79 -36.85 41.81
N ALA A 76 26.85 -36.04 41.71
CA ALA A 76 27.77 -35.75 42.82
C ALA A 76 27.12 -34.92 43.95
N LEU A 77 26.19 -34.01 43.61
CA LEU A 77 25.48 -33.18 44.59
C LEU A 77 24.39 -34.00 45.29
N ALA A 78 23.70 -34.88 44.54
CA ALA A 78 22.71 -35.81 45.07
C ALA A 78 23.31 -36.79 46.09
N ASP A 79 24.52 -37.30 45.83
CA ASP A 79 25.23 -38.20 46.75
C ASP A 79 25.71 -37.50 48.04
N GLN A 80 26.08 -36.23 47.97
CA GLN A 80 26.46 -35.43 49.14
C GLN A 80 25.25 -35.14 50.05
N ILE A 81 24.06 -34.95 49.48
CA ILE A 81 22.82 -34.76 50.24
C ILE A 81 22.38 -36.07 50.91
N ARG A 82 22.42 -37.20 50.18
CA ARG A 82 22.09 -38.53 50.75
C ARG A 82 22.98 -38.92 51.92
N THR A 83 24.27 -38.58 51.86
CA THR A 83 25.22 -38.87 52.95
C THR A 83 25.04 -37.98 54.19
N GLN A 84 24.39 -36.82 54.08
CA GLN A 84 24.05 -35.98 55.23
C GLN A 84 22.71 -36.39 55.88
N VAL A 85 21.71 -36.78 55.08
CA VAL A 85 20.39 -37.19 55.60
C VAL A 85 20.39 -38.61 56.21
N GLY A 86 21.25 -39.51 55.69
CA GLY A 86 21.34 -40.91 56.13
C GLY A 86 22.00 -41.19 57.50
N LYS A 87 22.32 -40.16 58.29
CA LYS A 87 22.93 -40.32 59.63
C LYS A 87 21.94 -40.20 60.80
N SER A 88 20.64 -40.17 60.54
CA SER A 88 19.63 -40.33 61.61
C SER A 88 19.47 -41.81 61.97
N LYS A 89 19.52 -42.10 63.28
CA LYS A 89 19.67 -43.43 63.90
C LYS A 89 18.64 -44.46 63.38
N PRO A 90 19.06 -45.70 63.06
CA PRO A 90 18.10 -46.78 62.79
C PRO A 90 17.42 -47.21 64.10
N SER A 91 16.11 -46.98 64.19
CA SER A 91 15.26 -47.53 65.25
C SER A 91 15.16 -49.06 65.13
N LEU A 92 15.08 -49.72 66.29
CA LEU A 92 15.12 -51.17 66.52
C LEU A 92 14.20 -51.99 65.58
N PRO A 93 14.60 -53.23 65.22
CA PRO A 93 13.84 -54.12 64.36
C PRO A 93 12.60 -54.67 65.08
N ILE A 94 11.44 -54.09 64.81
CA ILE A 94 10.15 -54.63 65.22
C ILE A 94 9.82 -55.80 64.28
N LYS A 95 9.67 -57.01 64.83
CA LYS A 95 9.27 -58.21 64.05
C LYS A 95 7.87 -57.97 63.46
N PRO A 96 7.69 -58.03 62.13
CA PRO A 96 6.42 -57.74 61.50
C PRO A 96 5.40 -58.84 61.84
N THR A 97 4.29 -58.44 62.45
CA THR A 97 3.12 -59.29 62.66
C THR A 97 2.56 -59.77 61.31
N GLU A 98 1.87 -60.91 61.28
CA GLU A 98 1.34 -61.50 60.03
C GLU A 98 0.37 -60.56 59.29
N THR A 99 -0.31 -59.69 60.02
CA THR A 99 -1.16 -58.61 59.50
C THR A 99 -0.35 -57.54 58.74
N CYS A 100 0.88 -57.22 59.17
CA CYS A 100 1.77 -56.32 58.43
C CYS A 100 2.26 -56.95 57.11
N LYS A 101 2.52 -58.26 57.08
CA LYS A 101 2.97 -58.95 55.86
C LYS A 101 1.91 -58.94 54.77
N THR A 102 0.64 -59.15 55.12
CA THR A 102 -0.48 -59.09 54.16
C THR A 102 -0.74 -57.67 53.65
N LEU A 103 -0.62 -56.66 54.51
CA LEU A 103 -0.72 -55.25 54.11
C LEU A 103 0.39 -54.85 53.13
N VAL A 104 1.64 -55.25 53.41
CA VAL A 104 2.79 -54.99 52.52
C VAL A 104 2.59 -55.65 51.15
N GLN A 105 2.05 -56.87 51.10
CA GLN A 105 1.73 -57.53 49.82
C GLN A 105 0.64 -56.77 49.04
N LYS A 106 -0.42 -56.29 49.72
CA LYS A 106 -1.46 -55.46 49.08
C LYS A 106 -0.88 -54.15 48.52
N LEU A 107 -0.05 -53.45 49.29
CA LEU A 107 0.62 -52.22 48.86
C LEU A 107 1.58 -52.47 47.69
N GLN A 108 2.30 -53.59 47.67
CA GLN A 108 3.15 -53.98 46.55
C GLN A 108 2.34 -54.29 45.29
N GLN A 109 1.22 -55.00 45.41
CA GLN A 109 0.30 -55.24 44.28
C GLN A 109 -0.30 -53.94 43.76
N GLU A 110 -0.71 -53.03 44.65
CA GLU A 110 -1.21 -51.71 44.28
C GLU A 110 -0.14 -50.87 43.57
N ARG A 111 1.10 -50.87 44.08
CA ARG A 111 2.24 -50.21 43.45
C ARG A 111 2.53 -50.78 42.06
N ARG A 112 2.43 -52.10 41.87
CA ARG A 112 2.56 -52.75 40.55
C ARG A 112 1.42 -52.32 39.61
N LYS A 113 0.18 -52.25 40.08
CA LYS A 113 -0.97 -51.77 39.29
C LYS A 113 -0.81 -50.31 38.88
N ARG A 114 -0.39 -49.42 39.79
CA ARG A 114 -0.13 -48.00 39.50
C ARG A 114 0.99 -47.84 38.46
N LYS A 115 2.09 -48.58 38.58
CA LYS A 115 3.18 -48.58 37.59
C LYS A 115 2.73 -49.10 36.21
N ALA A 116 1.91 -50.15 36.16
CA ALA A 116 1.36 -50.67 34.91
C ALA A 116 0.43 -49.66 34.22
N ALA A 117 -0.46 -49.00 34.98
CA ALA A 117 -1.33 -47.96 34.48
C ALA A 117 -0.55 -46.74 33.94
N GLN A 118 0.52 -46.34 34.63
CA GLN A 118 1.39 -45.25 34.18
C GLN A 118 2.10 -45.60 32.87
N ARG A 119 2.60 -46.83 32.72
CA ARG A 119 3.20 -47.31 31.46
C ARG A 119 2.20 -47.30 30.30
N LEU A 120 0.94 -47.67 30.54
CA LEU A 120 -0.10 -47.62 29.51
C LEU A 120 -0.41 -46.18 29.08
N ARG A 121 -0.50 -45.24 30.01
CA ARG A 121 -0.70 -43.81 29.69
C ARG A 121 0.44 -43.23 28.86
N ILE A 122 1.69 -43.56 29.20
CA ILE A 122 2.87 -43.11 28.43
C ILE A 122 2.81 -43.66 27.00
N LYS A 123 2.55 -44.97 26.83
CA LYS A 123 2.39 -45.58 25.49
C LYS A 123 1.26 -44.95 24.68
N GLU A 124 0.14 -44.61 25.33
CA GLU A 124 -0.97 -43.95 24.66
C GLU A 124 -0.60 -42.53 24.21
N GLN A 125 0.15 -41.78 25.02
CA GLN A 125 0.65 -40.45 24.67
C GLN A 125 1.64 -40.51 23.50
N GLU A 126 2.58 -41.45 23.52
CA GLU A 126 3.53 -41.67 22.42
C GLU A 126 2.80 -41.98 21.11
N LEU A 127 1.80 -42.86 21.14
CA LEU A 127 1.01 -43.21 19.96
C LEU A 127 0.18 -42.04 19.43
N ARG A 128 -0.35 -41.18 20.31
CA ARG A 128 -1.02 -39.93 19.90
C ARG A 128 -0.03 -38.96 19.25
N GLN A 129 1.18 -38.82 19.81
CA GLN A 129 2.21 -37.96 19.24
C GLN A 129 2.66 -38.45 17.86
N GLN A 130 2.83 -39.75 17.67
CA GLN A 130 3.16 -40.34 16.36
C GLN A 130 2.08 -40.05 15.31
N LYS A 131 0.80 -40.21 15.66
CA LYS A 131 -0.32 -39.87 14.76
C LYS A 131 -0.33 -38.40 14.36
N ILE A 132 -0.09 -37.50 15.32
CA ILE A 132 0.00 -36.05 15.04
C ILE A 132 1.17 -35.74 14.10
N GLN A 133 2.31 -36.41 14.26
CA GLN A 133 3.46 -36.22 13.37
C GLN A 133 3.18 -36.73 11.95
N GLU A 134 2.53 -37.89 11.82
CA GLU A 134 2.15 -38.46 10.51
C GLU A 134 1.12 -37.57 9.78
N GLU A 135 0.12 -37.04 10.49
CA GLU A 135 -0.88 -36.13 9.93
C GLU A 135 -0.25 -34.81 9.46
N LYS A 136 0.69 -34.25 10.23
CA LYS A 136 1.46 -33.07 9.82
C LYS A 136 2.26 -33.32 8.55
N LEU A 137 2.90 -34.49 8.42
CA LEU A 137 3.65 -34.86 7.23
C LEU A 137 2.74 -34.99 6.00
N LYS A 138 1.56 -35.62 6.15
CA LYS A 138 0.57 -35.72 5.06
C LYS A 138 0.07 -34.35 4.61
N LEU A 139 -0.23 -33.45 5.55
CA LEU A 139 -0.64 -32.08 5.24
C LEU A 139 0.43 -31.33 4.44
N LEU A 140 1.69 -31.50 4.81
CA LEU A 140 2.83 -30.83 4.16
C LEU A 140 3.04 -31.35 2.73
N GLN A 141 2.89 -32.67 2.52
CA GLN A 141 2.92 -33.27 1.18
C GLN A 141 1.75 -32.80 0.30
N GLU A 142 0.53 -32.68 0.86
CA GLU A 142 -0.63 -32.18 0.14
C GLU A 142 -0.46 -30.71 -0.27
N GLN A 143 0.12 -29.88 0.61
CA GLN A 143 0.46 -28.49 0.29
C GLN A 143 1.50 -28.41 -0.83
N GLU A 144 2.56 -29.21 -0.78
CA GLU A 144 3.59 -29.22 -1.82
C GLU A 144 3.02 -29.66 -3.18
N GLN A 145 2.10 -30.63 -3.20
CA GLN A 145 1.41 -31.04 -4.44
C GLN A 145 0.51 -29.93 -4.99
N LYS A 146 -0.21 -29.21 -4.13
CA LYS A 146 -1.03 -28.05 -4.53
C LYS A 146 -0.17 -26.94 -5.11
N GLU A 147 0.95 -26.62 -4.47
CA GLU A 147 1.89 -25.61 -4.95
C GLU A 147 2.50 -25.99 -6.32
N LYS A 148 2.87 -27.27 -6.52
CA LYS A 148 3.35 -27.77 -7.81
C LYS A 148 2.29 -27.67 -8.90
N ALA A 149 1.05 -28.04 -8.61
CA ALA A 149 -0.08 -27.93 -9.55
C ALA A 149 -0.37 -26.47 -9.91
N GLU A 150 -0.38 -25.55 -8.94
CA GLU A 150 -0.54 -24.12 -9.19
C GLU A 150 0.61 -23.54 -10.03
N PHE A 151 1.84 -23.99 -9.78
CA PHE A 151 3.01 -23.58 -10.54
C PHE A 151 2.92 -24.03 -12.00
N GLU A 152 2.48 -25.27 -12.24
CA GLU A 152 2.26 -25.81 -13.59
C GLU A 152 1.15 -25.05 -14.33
N GLN A 153 0.03 -24.75 -13.67
CA GLN A 153 -1.05 -23.93 -14.25
C GLN A 153 -0.56 -22.52 -14.60
N LYS A 154 0.20 -21.88 -13.71
CA LYS A 154 0.81 -20.57 -13.98
C LYS A 154 1.74 -20.64 -15.18
N LYS A 155 2.59 -21.67 -15.28
CA LYS A 155 3.49 -21.89 -16.41
C LYS A 155 2.73 -22.06 -17.73
N GLN A 156 1.64 -22.83 -17.75
CA GLN A 156 0.78 -23.00 -18.94
C GLN A 156 0.15 -21.67 -19.36
N SER A 157 -0.42 -20.90 -18.42
CA SER A 157 -1.01 -19.59 -18.72
C SER A 157 0.01 -18.58 -19.30
N ILE A 158 1.27 -18.64 -18.85
CA ILE A 158 2.36 -17.82 -19.40
C ILE A 158 2.68 -18.24 -20.84
N ILE A 159 2.72 -19.55 -21.11
CA ILE A 159 2.96 -20.06 -22.47
C ILE A 159 1.82 -19.63 -23.41
N GLU A 160 0.57 -19.76 -22.99
CA GLU A 160 -0.60 -19.34 -23.76
C GLU A 160 -0.60 -17.84 -24.05
N THR A 161 -0.29 -17.00 -23.04
CA THR A 161 -0.20 -15.55 -23.23
C THR A 161 0.93 -15.16 -24.19
N ILE A 162 2.07 -15.86 -24.16
CA ILE A 162 3.16 -15.67 -25.13
C ILE A 162 2.70 -16.08 -26.55
N GLN A 163 1.99 -17.19 -26.70
CA GLN A 163 1.48 -17.66 -27.99
C GLN A 163 0.42 -16.70 -28.56
N ALA A 164 -0.53 -16.25 -27.74
CA ALA A 164 -1.53 -15.25 -28.13
C ALA A 164 -0.89 -13.93 -28.55
N ARG A 165 0.17 -13.48 -27.83
CA ARG A 165 0.94 -12.30 -28.22
C ARG A 165 1.63 -12.50 -29.57
N ARG A 166 2.20 -13.68 -29.83
CA ARG A 166 2.81 -14.00 -31.13
C ARG A 166 1.79 -14.01 -32.27
N GLN A 167 0.59 -14.55 -32.04
CA GLN A 167 -0.51 -14.51 -33.00
C GLN A 167 -0.94 -13.07 -33.30
N ARG A 168 -1.20 -12.25 -32.27
CA ARG A 168 -1.53 -10.83 -32.45
C ARG A 168 -0.47 -10.07 -33.26
N ILE A 169 0.82 -10.34 -33.05
CA ILE A 169 1.90 -9.73 -33.83
C ILE A 169 1.85 -10.19 -35.30
N LYS A 170 1.51 -11.46 -35.57
CA LYS A 170 1.33 -11.96 -36.94
C LYS A 170 0.13 -11.29 -37.61
N ASP A 171 -0.99 -11.19 -36.92
CA ASP A 171 -2.22 -10.56 -37.43
C ASP A 171 -1.97 -9.08 -37.73
N PHE A 172 -1.33 -8.36 -36.80
CA PHE A 172 -0.92 -6.97 -37.00
C PHE A 172 -0.03 -6.79 -38.23
N LYS A 173 0.96 -7.67 -38.44
CA LYS A 173 1.80 -7.64 -39.64
C LYS A 173 1.02 -7.93 -40.93
N GLN A 174 -0.01 -8.78 -40.88
CA GLN A 174 -0.86 -9.02 -42.04
C GLN A 174 -1.75 -7.82 -42.34
N ASP A 175 -2.31 -7.18 -41.32
CA ASP A 175 -3.14 -5.99 -41.48
C ASP A 175 -2.33 -4.80 -41.97
N ASP A 176 -1.11 -4.60 -41.47
CA ASP A 176 -0.17 -3.61 -42.00
C ASP A 176 0.11 -3.84 -43.49
N LYS A 177 0.36 -5.09 -43.90
CA LYS A 177 0.54 -5.44 -45.32
C LYS A 177 -0.70 -5.13 -46.14
N LYS A 178 -1.91 -5.44 -45.66
CA LYS A 178 -3.17 -5.11 -46.33
C LYS A 178 -3.38 -3.61 -46.45
N GLN A 179 -3.05 -2.84 -45.40
CA GLN A 179 -3.13 -1.39 -45.41
C GLN A 179 -2.14 -0.80 -46.41
N ILE A 180 -0.86 -1.22 -46.36
CA ILE A 180 0.16 -0.80 -47.34
C ILE A 180 -0.33 -1.12 -48.76
N HIS A 181 -0.85 -2.32 -49.00
CA HIS A 181 -1.40 -2.69 -50.30
C HIS A 181 -2.57 -1.80 -50.71
N LYS A 182 -3.46 -1.41 -49.79
CA LYS A 182 -4.56 -0.45 -50.03
C LYS A 182 -4.05 0.95 -50.37
N TYR A 183 -2.92 1.38 -49.80
CA TYR A 183 -2.31 2.67 -50.14
C TYR A 183 -1.57 2.62 -51.47
N VAL A 184 -0.90 1.51 -51.77
CA VAL A 184 -0.19 1.28 -53.05
C VAL A 184 -1.18 1.09 -54.20
N SER A 185 -2.34 0.47 -53.96
CA SER A 185 -3.39 0.24 -54.98
C SER A 185 -4.38 1.41 -55.15
N ARG A 186 -4.26 2.49 -54.36
CA ARG A 186 -5.07 3.69 -54.53
C ARG A 186 -4.56 4.48 -55.72
N SER A 187 -5.48 5.08 -56.49
CA SER A 187 -5.08 5.97 -57.58
C SER A 187 -4.14 7.07 -57.06
N PRO A 188 -3.09 7.42 -57.82
CA PRO A 188 -2.11 8.41 -57.41
C PRO A 188 -2.79 9.74 -57.09
N LEU A 189 -2.25 10.46 -56.10
CA LEU A 189 -2.86 11.65 -55.48
C LEU A 189 -3.41 12.68 -56.48
N HIS A 190 -2.71 12.88 -57.61
CA HIS A 190 -3.13 13.83 -58.65
C HIS A 190 -4.47 13.46 -59.31
N GLN A 191 -4.77 12.17 -59.50
CA GLN A 191 -6.05 11.72 -60.07
C GLN A 191 -7.21 11.93 -59.09
N LYS A 192 -6.94 11.87 -57.78
CA LYS A 192 -7.96 12.18 -56.76
C LYS A 192 -8.24 13.66 -56.69
N ILE A 193 -7.20 14.50 -56.71
CA ILE A 193 -7.37 15.95 -56.74
C ILE A 193 -8.18 16.35 -57.97
N GLN A 194 -7.93 15.72 -59.13
CA GLN A 194 -8.68 16.01 -60.36
C GLN A 194 -10.14 15.55 -60.30
N ALA A 195 -10.43 14.40 -59.67
CA ALA A 195 -11.79 13.92 -59.46
C ALA A 195 -12.55 14.78 -58.42
N GLU A 196 -11.89 15.15 -57.31
CA GLU A 196 -12.44 16.07 -56.30
C GLU A 196 -12.73 17.44 -56.93
N PHE A 197 -11.85 17.97 -57.77
CA PHE A 197 -12.10 19.23 -58.49
C PHE A 197 -13.30 19.14 -59.44
N GLN A 198 -13.50 18.00 -60.10
CA GLN A 198 -14.64 17.76 -61.00
C GLN A 198 -15.97 17.57 -60.26
N ASP A 199 -15.93 17.00 -59.06
CA ASP A 199 -17.09 16.87 -58.16
C ASP A 199 -17.41 18.20 -57.46
N GLU A 200 -16.37 18.97 -57.09
CA GLU A 200 -16.50 20.31 -56.52
C GLU A 200 -17.07 21.31 -57.55
N ASP A 201 -16.63 21.32 -58.81
CA ASP A 201 -17.18 22.22 -59.85
C ASP A 201 -18.69 22.01 -60.08
N LYS A 202 -19.25 20.84 -59.75
CA LYS A 202 -20.69 20.55 -59.88
C LYS A 202 -21.52 20.86 -58.62
N GLY A 203 -20.89 21.05 -57.45
CA GLY A 203 -21.59 21.23 -56.16
C GLY A 203 -21.14 22.43 -55.29
N PHE A 204 -20.01 23.07 -55.61
CA PHE A 204 -19.33 24.04 -54.74
C PHE A 204 -20.08 25.37 -54.61
N MET A 205 -20.64 25.91 -55.70
CA MET A 205 -21.34 27.21 -55.65
C MET A 205 -22.67 27.17 -54.87
N GLY A 206 -23.35 26.01 -54.80
CA GLY A 206 -24.62 25.86 -54.10
C GLY A 206 -24.49 25.49 -52.62
N SER A 207 -23.54 24.62 -52.29
CA SER A 207 -23.41 24.03 -50.95
C SER A 207 -22.76 24.96 -49.92
N GLU A 208 -21.72 25.70 -50.29
CA GLU A 208 -21.10 26.70 -49.40
C GLU A 208 -22.07 27.84 -49.08
N LEU A 209 -22.86 28.24 -50.06
CA LEU A 209 -23.84 29.31 -49.92
C LEU A 209 -24.98 28.91 -48.98
N HIS A 210 -25.41 27.65 -49.02
CA HIS A 210 -26.39 27.10 -48.07
C HIS A 210 -25.82 27.03 -46.64
N ARG A 211 -24.60 26.50 -46.48
CA ARG A 211 -23.92 26.41 -45.19
C ARG A 211 -23.69 27.78 -44.54
N ARG A 212 -23.37 28.79 -45.36
CA ARG A 212 -23.19 30.17 -44.90
C ARG A 212 -24.52 30.84 -44.53
N LYS A 213 -25.61 30.55 -45.26
CA LYS A 213 -26.96 30.97 -44.89
C LYS A 213 -27.42 30.36 -43.57
N GLU A 214 -27.17 29.07 -43.34
CA GLU A 214 -27.48 28.42 -42.07
C GLU A 214 -26.69 29.00 -40.89
N MET A 215 -25.38 29.19 -41.07
CA MET A 215 -24.53 29.79 -40.03
C MET A 215 -24.99 31.20 -39.68
N LEU A 216 -25.32 32.03 -40.69
CA LEU A 216 -25.87 33.37 -40.46
C LEU A 216 -27.25 33.33 -39.80
N SER A 217 -28.08 32.34 -40.11
CA SER A 217 -29.37 32.12 -39.45
C SER A 217 -29.19 31.77 -37.96
N GLN A 218 -28.25 30.89 -37.63
CA GLN A 218 -27.93 30.52 -36.25
C GLN A 218 -27.40 31.73 -35.45
N ILE A 219 -26.50 32.53 -36.04
CA ILE A 219 -25.99 33.76 -35.44
C ILE A 219 -27.14 34.76 -35.22
N ARG A 220 -28.01 34.94 -36.22
CA ARG A 220 -29.18 35.82 -36.11
C ARG A 220 -30.12 35.37 -35.00
N ASN A 221 -30.35 34.07 -34.84
CA ASN A 221 -31.21 33.54 -33.77
C ASN A 221 -30.57 33.67 -32.39
N LEU A 222 -29.25 33.50 -32.27
CA LEU A 222 -28.53 33.67 -31.00
C LEU A 222 -28.54 35.12 -30.51
N HIS A 223 -28.45 36.07 -31.43
CA HIS A 223 -28.47 37.51 -31.12
C HIS A 223 -29.87 38.14 -31.09
N GLN A 224 -30.94 37.34 -31.28
CA GLN A 224 -32.28 37.86 -31.09
C GLN A 224 -32.54 38.17 -29.61
N PRO A 225 -33.11 39.35 -29.29
CA PRO A 225 -33.48 39.66 -27.92
C PRO A 225 -34.51 38.65 -27.44
N ILE A 226 -34.17 37.93 -26.37
CA ILE A 226 -35.03 36.90 -25.78
C ILE A 226 -36.29 37.56 -25.26
N ARG A 227 -37.46 37.05 -25.65
CA ARG A 227 -38.74 37.62 -25.20
C ARG A 227 -39.00 37.22 -23.75
N LEU A 228 -39.56 38.15 -22.96
CA LEU A 228 -39.89 37.88 -21.54
C LEU A 228 -40.82 36.66 -21.36
N ASN A 229 -41.70 36.42 -22.33
CA ASN A 229 -42.59 35.24 -22.34
C ASN A 229 -41.82 33.92 -22.47
N GLU A 230 -40.75 33.87 -23.27
CA GLU A 230 -39.90 32.69 -23.44
C GLU A 230 -39.12 32.40 -22.16
N ILE A 231 -38.61 33.44 -21.49
CA ILE A 231 -37.95 33.31 -20.19
C ILE A 231 -38.92 32.74 -19.16
N LYS A 232 -40.17 33.24 -19.15
CA LYS A 232 -41.22 32.76 -18.24
C LYS A 232 -41.56 31.29 -18.51
N GLN A 233 -41.80 30.92 -19.76
CA GLN A 233 -42.08 29.55 -20.17
C GLN A 233 -40.92 28.60 -19.83
N HIS A 234 -39.68 28.99 -20.09
CA HIS A 234 -38.50 28.19 -19.76
C HIS A 234 -38.33 28.02 -18.24
N SER A 235 -38.60 29.06 -17.45
CA SER A 235 -38.63 28.98 -15.98
C SER A 235 -39.73 28.03 -15.48
N GLU A 236 -40.94 28.11 -16.03
CA GLU A 236 -42.05 27.22 -15.69
C GLU A 236 -41.74 25.77 -16.05
N HIS A 237 -41.19 25.52 -17.24
CA HIS A 237 -40.75 24.21 -17.69
C HIS A 237 -39.65 23.64 -16.77
N LYS A 238 -38.65 24.43 -16.39
CA LYS A 238 -37.63 24.00 -15.41
C LYS A 238 -38.24 23.65 -14.05
N LYS A 239 -39.22 24.44 -13.58
CA LYS A 239 -39.94 24.14 -12.33
C LYS A 239 -40.74 22.84 -12.42
N GLN A 240 -41.38 22.57 -13.56
CA GLN A 240 -42.10 21.32 -13.81
C GLN A 240 -41.15 20.12 -13.81
N LEU A 241 -40.05 20.18 -14.56
CA LEU A 241 -39.01 19.14 -14.56
C LEU A 241 -38.47 18.86 -13.16
N PHE A 242 -38.24 19.90 -12.35
CA PHE A 242 -37.78 19.74 -10.98
C PHE A 242 -38.83 19.03 -10.12
N LYS A 243 -40.12 19.42 -10.23
CA LYS A 243 -41.23 18.76 -9.54
C LYS A 243 -41.36 17.29 -9.92
N GLU A 244 -41.21 16.95 -11.20
CA GLU A 244 -41.27 15.58 -11.69
C GLU A 244 -40.11 14.73 -11.14
N LYS A 245 -38.87 15.23 -11.22
CA LYS A 245 -37.71 14.55 -10.64
C LYS A 245 -37.85 14.32 -9.14
N MET A 246 -38.39 15.29 -8.41
CA MET A 246 -38.65 15.14 -6.97
C MET A 246 -39.73 14.09 -6.70
N LYS A 247 -40.84 14.09 -7.45
CA LYS A 247 -41.87 13.05 -7.34
C LYS A 247 -41.32 11.66 -7.65
N GLU A 248 -40.48 11.53 -8.67
CA GLU A 248 -39.82 10.27 -9.02
C GLU A 248 -38.88 9.80 -7.91
N TYR A 249 -38.08 10.71 -7.36
CA TYR A 249 -37.20 10.41 -6.22
C TYR A 249 -38.00 9.90 -5.00
N PHE A 250 -39.12 10.55 -4.66
CA PHE A 250 -39.98 10.10 -3.56
C PHE A 250 -40.63 8.74 -3.84
N LYS A 251 -41.08 8.50 -5.08
CA LYS A 251 -41.62 7.18 -5.48
C LYS A 251 -40.57 6.09 -5.36
N ARG A 252 -39.35 6.30 -5.86
CA ARG A 252 -38.23 5.35 -5.73
C ARG A 252 -37.90 5.09 -4.25
N ARG A 253 -37.84 6.13 -3.42
CA ARG A 253 -37.56 5.97 -1.99
C ARG A 253 -38.64 5.16 -1.28
N ALA A 254 -39.91 5.36 -1.62
CA ALA A 254 -41.01 4.60 -1.06
C ALA A 254 -40.94 3.11 -1.47
N THR A 255 -40.67 2.81 -2.75
CA THR A 255 -40.55 1.41 -3.22
C THR A 255 -39.40 0.68 -2.54
N TYR A 256 -38.24 1.32 -2.36
CA TYR A 256 -37.14 0.73 -1.58
C TYR A 256 -37.49 0.48 -0.11
N ALA A 257 -38.22 1.41 0.52
CA ALA A 257 -38.63 1.24 1.91
C ALA A 257 -39.66 0.11 2.08
N HIS A 258 -40.58 -0.07 1.13
CA HIS A 258 -41.52 -1.19 1.12
C HIS A 258 -40.81 -2.52 0.85
N ALA A 259 -39.94 -2.58 -0.16
CA ALA A 259 -39.13 -3.78 -0.44
C ALA A 259 -38.23 -4.18 0.74
N ALA A 260 -37.71 -3.23 1.51
CA ALA A 260 -36.92 -3.52 2.71
C ALA A 260 -37.77 -4.07 3.87
N LYS A 261 -39.04 -3.64 3.99
CA LYS A 261 -39.96 -4.14 5.01
C LYS A 261 -40.48 -5.55 4.69
N ASP A 262 -40.88 -5.79 3.45
CA ASP A 262 -41.41 -7.09 3.01
C ASP A 262 -40.34 -8.20 3.03
N ASN A 263 -39.07 -7.82 2.89
CA ASN A 263 -37.96 -8.74 3.04
C ASN A 263 -37.64 -9.07 4.50
N LYS A 264 -38.05 -8.28 5.49
CA LYS A 264 -37.61 -8.51 6.89
C LYS A 264 -38.12 -9.84 7.47
N ASP A 265 -39.30 -10.30 7.06
CA ASP A 265 -39.89 -11.55 7.54
C ASP A 265 -39.35 -12.81 6.83
N ARG A 266 -38.75 -12.66 5.63
CA ARG A 266 -38.10 -13.75 4.89
C ARG A 266 -36.70 -14.12 5.43
N TYR A 267 -36.13 -13.32 6.35
CA TYR A 267 -34.76 -13.49 6.87
C TYR A 267 -34.70 -14.25 8.21
N ASN A 268 -35.76 -14.96 8.58
CA ASN A 268 -35.74 -15.90 9.72
C ASN A 268 -35.10 -17.27 9.38
N SER A 269 -34.49 -17.41 8.20
CA SER A 269 -33.69 -18.60 7.85
C SER A 269 -32.44 -18.71 8.74
N LYS A 270 -32.11 -19.94 9.17
CA LYS A 270 -30.91 -20.23 9.97
C LYS A 270 -29.63 -19.69 9.30
N PHE A 271 -29.59 -19.67 7.97
CA PHE A 271 -28.48 -19.10 7.20
C PHE A 271 -28.29 -17.60 7.46
N TRP A 272 -29.36 -16.81 7.38
CA TRP A 272 -29.29 -15.36 7.59
C TRP A 272 -28.98 -14.97 9.03
N LYS A 273 -29.33 -15.81 10.01
CA LYS A 273 -28.88 -15.65 11.40
C LYS A 273 -27.36 -15.80 11.54
N VAL A 274 -26.77 -16.76 10.82
CA VAL A 274 -25.31 -16.97 10.78
C VAL A 274 -24.59 -15.86 10.02
N VAL A 275 -25.17 -15.37 8.91
CA VAL A 275 -24.59 -14.24 8.16
C VAL A 275 -24.64 -12.95 9.01
N ASN A 276 -25.75 -12.65 9.66
CA ASN A 276 -25.89 -11.47 10.52
C ASN A 276 -24.97 -11.54 11.75
N SER A 277 -24.80 -12.72 12.37
CA SER A 277 -23.88 -12.86 13.51
C SER A 277 -22.44 -12.69 13.08
N ARG A 278 -22.05 -13.22 11.90
CA ARG A 278 -20.73 -12.99 11.31
C ARG A 278 -20.49 -11.52 10.99
N GLU A 279 -21.46 -10.84 10.40
CA GLU A 279 -21.37 -9.40 10.09
C GLU A 279 -21.24 -8.55 11.37
N GLN A 280 -21.94 -8.92 12.45
CA GLN A 280 -21.78 -8.28 13.76
C GLN A 280 -20.38 -8.51 14.34
N ILE A 281 -19.85 -9.75 14.26
CA ILE A 281 -18.48 -10.05 14.70
C ILE A 281 -17.47 -9.24 13.89
N GLU A 282 -17.59 -9.20 12.57
CA GLU A 282 -16.72 -8.41 11.69
C GLU A 282 -16.79 -6.91 12.01
N LYS A 283 -17.98 -6.37 12.28
CA LYS A 283 -18.15 -4.98 12.75
C LYS A 283 -17.43 -4.72 14.06
N THR A 284 -17.56 -5.61 15.05
CA THR A 284 -16.87 -5.43 16.34
C THR A 284 -15.35 -5.55 16.21
N LEU A 285 -14.84 -6.43 15.33
CA LEU A 285 -13.42 -6.54 15.05
C LEU A 285 -12.89 -5.27 14.37
N ALA A 286 -13.60 -4.76 13.35
CA ALA A 286 -13.23 -3.53 12.68
C ALA A 286 -13.25 -2.31 13.62
N GLU A 287 -14.17 -2.26 14.58
CA GLU A 287 -14.21 -1.21 15.60
C GLU A 287 -13.06 -1.31 16.60
N LYS A 288 -12.67 -2.54 17.00
CA LYS A 288 -11.48 -2.79 17.81
C LYS A 288 -10.18 -2.42 17.08
N GLU A 289 -10.06 -2.70 15.79
CA GLU A 289 -8.90 -2.28 14.99
C GLU A 289 -8.82 -0.75 14.90
N LYS A 290 -9.96 -0.08 14.63
CA LYS A 290 -10.02 1.39 14.59
C LYS A 290 -9.63 2.01 15.93
N SER A 291 -10.05 1.43 17.06
CA SER A 291 -9.68 1.94 18.38
C SER A 291 -8.19 1.74 18.66
N GLN A 292 -7.61 0.60 18.30
CA GLN A 292 -6.16 0.34 18.42
C GLN A 292 -5.33 1.29 17.56
N VAL A 293 -5.74 1.58 16.32
CA VAL A 293 -5.06 2.55 15.45
C VAL A 293 -5.09 3.95 16.06
N LYS A 294 -6.26 4.38 16.56
CA LYS A 294 -6.40 5.66 17.27
C LYS A 294 -5.50 5.73 18.50
N GLU A 295 -5.38 4.64 19.26
CA GLU A 295 -4.52 4.57 20.44
C GLU A 295 -3.03 4.65 20.06
N LYS A 296 -2.58 3.90 19.05
CA LYS A 296 -1.20 4.00 18.53
C LYS A 296 -0.88 5.41 18.05
N LEU A 297 -1.82 6.08 17.38
CA LEU A 297 -1.65 7.45 16.92
C LEU A 297 -1.54 8.43 18.10
N LYS A 298 -2.37 8.27 19.15
CA LYS A 298 -2.26 9.05 20.39
C LYS A 298 -0.90 8.83 21.07
N ARG A 299 -0.42 7.58 21.18
CA ARG A 299 0.90 7.26 21.75
C ARG A 299 2.03 7.92 20.96
N SER A 300 1.97 7.86 19.63
CA SER A 300 2.93 8.52 18.74
C SER A 300 2.94 10.04 18.90
N LEU A 301 1.76 10.67 18.96
CA LEU A 301 1.65 12.12 19.20
C LEU A 301 2.20 12.52 20.56
N ASN A 302 1.90 11.75 21.61
CA ASN A 302 2.43 12.00 22.95
C ASN A 302 3.95 11.85 22.98
N TYR A 303 4.49 10.81 22.34
CA TYR A 303 5.94 10.63 22.20
C TYR A 303 6.59 11.79 21.46
N ALA A 304 6.02 12.23 20.33
CA ALA A 304 6.51 13.38 19.59
C ALA A 304 6.45 14.68 20.40
N LYS A 305 5.42 14.87 21.23
CA LYS A 305 5.31 15.99 22.16
C LYS A 305 6.42 15.93 23.22
N ASN A 306 6.62 14.77 23.85
CA ASN A 306 7.67 14.56 24.85
C ASN A 306 9.08 14.78 24.25
N ILE A 307 9.34 14.31 23.03
CA ILE A 307 10.60 14.59 22.33
C ILE A 307 10.79 16.10 22.13
N LYS A 308 9.76 16.81 21.66
CA LYS A 308 9.86 18.26 21.44
C LYS A 308 10.12 19.04 22.74
N GLU A 309 9.60 18.56 23.86
CA GLU A 309 9.82 19.15 25.18
C GLU A 309 11.24 18.88 25.70
N LEU A 310 11.71 17.62 25.60
CA LEU A 310 13.05 17.20 26.05
C LEU A 310 14.17 17.74 25.15
N TYR A 311 13.97 17.70 23.84
CA TYR A 311 14.94 18.08 22.83
C TYR A 311 14.46 19.31 22.07
N LYS A 312 14.48 20.47 22.73
CA LYS A 312 14.31 21.74 22.04
C LYS A 312 15.49 21.92 21.08
N PRO A 313 15.26 22.09 19.76
CA PRO A 313 16.33 22.21 18.80
C PRO A 313 17.22 23.42 19.15
N THR A 314 18.52 23.17 19.29
CA THR A 314 19.52 24.20 19.54
C THR A 314 19.82 24.93 18.23
N VAL A 315 19.13 26.05 18.01
CA VAL A 315 19.40 26.92 16.86
C VAL A 315 20.64 27.77 17.16
N SER A 316 21.63 27.74 16.26
CA SER A 316 22.82 28.59 16.37
C SER A 316 22.43 30.08 16.39
N LYS A 317 23.21 30.90 17.09
CA LYS A 317 22.91 32.35 17.24
C LYS A 317 22.72 33.04 15.89
N LYS A 318 23.53 32.68 14.89
CA LYS A 318 23.42 33.21 13.52
C LYS A 318 22.07 32.88 12.87
N LYS A 319 21.62 31.63 12.92
CA LYS A 319 20.33 31.22 12.35
C LYS A 319 19.13 31.85 13.09
N LYS A 320 19.25 32.12 14.39
CA LYS A 320 18.22 32.85 15.14
C LYS A 320 18.04 34.27 14.59
N LEU A 321 19.13 34.99 14.34
CA LEU A 321 19.08 36.33 13.75
C LEU A 321 18.52 36.31 12.32
N GLU A 322 18.91 35.33 11.49
CA GLU A 322 18.36 35.17 10.14
C GLU A 322 16.83 34.93 10.19
N MET A 323 16.37 34.05 11.08
CA MET A 323 14.94 33.79 11.26
C MET A 323 14.16 34.99 11.80
N GLU A 324 14.74 35.77 12.71
CA GLU A 324 14.15 37.03 13.18
C GLU A 324 14.08 38.07 12.07
N LEU A 325 15.10 38.16 11.21
CA LEU A 325 15.09 39.04 10.05
C LEU A 325 13.98 38.64 9.07
N ILE A 326 13.83 37.33 8.80
CA ILE A 326 12.74 36.81 7.98
C ILE A 326 11.37 37.11 8.60
N LYS A 327 11.21 36.93 9.91
CA LYS A 327 9.97 37.29 10.61
C LYS A 327 9.64 38.78 10.48
N LYS A 328 10.62 39.65 10.72
CA LYS A 328 10.45 41.11 10.53
C LYS A 328 10.09 41.46 9.08
N ASN A 329 10.64 40.75 8.10
CA ASN A 329 10.32 40.92 6.68
C ASN A 329 8.90 40.42 6.32
N LEU A 330 8.41 39.37 6.98
CA LEU A 330 7.05 38.85 6.80
C LEU A 330 6.00 39.68 7.54
N GLU A 331 6.34 40.26 8.70
CA GLU A 331 5.48 41.18 9.43
C GLU A 331 5.28 42.50 8.66
N ASN A 332 6.29 42.96 7.91
CA ASN A 332 6.22 44.21 7.13
C ASN A 332 6.59 44.02 5.63
N PRO A 333 5.75 43.32 4.85
CA PRO A 333 6.04 42.97 3.46
C PRO A 333 6.11 44.18 2.51
N HIS A 334 5.58 45.34 2.91
CA HIS A 334 5.51 46.54 2.07
C HIS A 334 6.78 47.41 2.05
N SER A 335 7.74 47.20 2.94
CA SER A 335 8.97 48.03 3.00
C SER A 335 9.94 47.78 1.84
N LEU A 336 9.90 46.60 1.22
CA LEU A 336 10.84 46.21 0.15
C LEU A 336 10.39 46.59 -1.28
N SER A 337 9.13 47.01 -1.46
CA SER A 337 8.58 47.33 -2.79
C SER A 337 9.12 48.66 -3.36
N LYS A 338 9.61 49.58 -2.52
CA LYS A 338 10.04 50.92 -2.98
C LYS A 338 11.47 50.99 -3.53
N SER A 339 12.29 49.94 -3.39
CA SER A 339 13.70 49.98 -3.81
C SER A 339 13.97 49.56 -5.26
N ARG A 340 12.98 49.07 -6.02
CA ARG A 340 13.19 48.52 -7.39
C ARG A 340 12.79 49.44 -8.56
N ARG A 341 12.43 50.70 -8.32
CA ARG A 341 12.05 51.67 -9.38
C ARG A 341 13.11 52.71 -9.72
N GLY A 342 14.37 52.47 -9.38
CA GLY A 342 15.44 53.45 -9.58
C GLY A 342 16.68 52.91 -10.27
N LEU A 343 16.56 52.08 -11.33
CA LEU A 343 17.73 51.71 -12.15
C LEU A 343 17.33 51.51 -13.62
N GLN A 344 17.01 52.62 -14.27
CA GLN A 344 17.11 52.78 -15.72
C GLN A 344 17.93 54.05 -15.97
N THR A 345 19.24 53.93 -16.11
CA THR A 345 20.07 54.84 -16.92
C THR A 345 21.44 54.21 -17.15
N THR A 346 21.97 54.48 -18.34
CA THR A 346 23.34 54.26 -18.84
C THR A 346 23.80 52.81 -19.03
N LYS A 347 23.54 52.35 -20.27
CA LYS A 347 24.52 51.59 -21.05
C LYS A 347 25.88 52.25 -20.91
N GLU A 348 26.89 51.53 -20.44
CA GLU A 348 28.27 51.67 -20.92
C GLU A 348 29.11 50.46 -20.49
N ASN A 349 29.91 50.02 -21.46
CA ASN A 349 30.92 48.98 -21.40
C ASN A 349 31.79 49.03 -20.14
N HIS A 350 31.99 47.88 -19.49
CA HIS A 350 33.23 47.59 -18.78
C HIS A 350 33.62 46.12 -18.92
N ASN A 351 34.36 45.85 -20.01
CA ASN A 351 35.44 44.88 -20.00
C ASN A 351 36.67 45.56 -19.35
N SER A 352 37.07 45.09 -18.19
CA SER A 352 38.42 45.25 -17.60
C SER A 352 38.45 44.33 -16.37
N SER A 353 39.03 43.13 -16.41
CA SER A 353 40.45 42.83 -16.61
C SER A 353 41.35 43.75 -15.79
N MET A 354 41.59 43.35 -14.55
CA MET A 354 42.70 43.82 -13.74
C MET A 354 44.00 43.34 -14.38
N MET A 355 44.93 44.25 -14.66
CA MET A 355 46.33 44.20 -14.19
C MET A 355 47.18 45.29 -14.86
N SER A 356 47.84 46.05 -13.98
CA SER A 356 49.09 46.79 -14.15
C SER A 356 49.14 48.11 -14.94
N PRO A 357 49.71 49.18 -14.34
CA PRO A 357 50.08 50.42 -15.01
C PRO A 357 51.51 50.37 -15.55
N VAL A 358 51.90 51.32 -16.42
CA VAL A 358 53.15 52.12 -16.38
C VAL A 358 53.41 52.85 -17.72
N SER A 359 53.63 54.16 -17.59
CA SER A 359 54.41 55.11 -18.41
C SER A 359 53.96 55.59 -19.80
N ASN A 360 53.79 56.92 -19.85
CA ASN A 360 54.37 57.92 -20.77
C ASN A 360 54.21 57.78 -22.29
N LYS A 361 53.51 58.76 -22.89
CA LYS A 361 53.98 59.77 -23.89
C LYS A 361 52.74 60.37 -24.58
N LEU A 362 52.42 61.65 -24.39
CA LEU A 362 52.85 62.81 -25.21
C LEU A 362 52.65 62.64 -26.73
N SER A 363 51.57 63.24 -27.25
CA SER A 363 51.50 64.05 -28.49
C SER A 363 50.03 64.48 -28.72
N THR A 364 49.65 65.74 -28.50
CA THR A 364 49.66 66.91 -29.42
C THR A 364 48.69 66.82 -30.60
N GLU A 365 47.75 67.77 -30.60
CA GLU A 365 47.24 68.54 -31.76
C GLU A 365 46.39 67.76 -32.79
N SER A 366 45.27 68.22 -33.36
CA SER A 366 44.81 69.55 -33.71
C SER A 366 43.34 69.46 -34.19
N SER A 367 42.46 70.37 -33.72
CA SER A 367 41.41 71.16 -34.44
C SER A 367 40.50 70.55 -35.55
N PRO A 368 39.40 71.23 -35.98
CA PRO A 368 38.30 71.89 -35.25
C PRO A 368 36.89 71.58 -35.87
N PRO A 369 35.77 72.11 -35.30
CA PRO A 369 34.39 71.74 -35.67
C PRO A 369 33.64 72.77 -36.55
N LEU A 370 32.82 72.31 -37.49
CA LEU A 370 31.87 73.09 -38.32
C LEU A 370 30.70 72.16 -38.72
N ARG A 371 29.45 72.55 -38.95
CA ARG A 371 28.65 73.77 -38.73
C ARG A 371 27.18 73.35 -38.80
N LYS A 372 26.32 74.13 -38.16
CA LYS A 372 24.86 74.06 -38.19
C LYS A 372 24.31 74.34 -39.60
N SER A 373 23.19 73.73 -39.98
CA SER A 373 22.20 74.43 -40.81
C SER A 373 20.79 73.84 -40.64
N HIS A 374 19.91 74.62 -40.01
CA HIS A 374 18.46 74.48 -40.07
C HIS A 374 17.95 74.76 -41.49
N LYS A 375 17.07 73.92 -42.01
CA LYS A 375 16.08 74.30 -43.04
C LYS A 375 14.72 73.70 -42.70
N LYS A 376 13.76 74.60 -42.43
CA LYS A 376 12.32 74.35 -42.36
C LYS A 376 11.80 74.25 -43.79
N PHE A 377 11.07 73.22 -44.19
CA PHE A 377 10.11 73.31 -45.30
C PHE A 377 8.98 72.27 -45.17
N LEU A 378 7.75 72.81 -45.20
CA LEU A 378 6.54 72.32 -45.86
C LEU A 378 5.94 70.95 -45.47
N LYS A 379 4.73 71.02 -44.90
CA LYS A 379 3.78 69.91 -44.84
C LYS A 379 3.15 69.67 -46.22
N PRO A 380 3.04 68.43 -46.70
CA PRO A 380 1.99 68.02 -47.62
C PRO A 380 0.94 67.16 -46.89
N LYS A 381 -0.31 67.30 -47.31
CA LYS A 381 -1.47 66.49 -46.93
C LYS A 381 -1.99 65.80 -48.21
N PRO A 382 -2.85 64.79 -48.08
CA PRO A 382 -2.57 63.35 -48.15
C PRO A 382 -2.74 62.75 -49.56
N LEU A 383 -2.08 61.62 -49.85
CA LEU A 383 -2.37 60.81 -51.03
C LEU A 383 -3.13 59.54 -50.62
N ASP A 384 -4.29 59.31 -51.23
CA ASP A 384 -5.09 58.10 -51.11
C ASP A 384 -4.37 56.90 -51.75
N GLU A 385 -3.59 56.16 -50.95
CA GLU A 385 -3.06 54.84 -51.31
C GLU A 385 -4.10 53.74 -51.01
N LYS A 386 -5.18 53.73 -51.80
CA LYS A 386 -6.02 52.54 -51.98
C LYS A 386 -5.97 52.11 -53.44
N ARG A 387 -4.95 51.34 -53.80
CA ARG A 387 -4.98 50.31 -54.87
C ARG A 387 -3.61 49.65 -54.96
N TYR A 388 -3.59 48.34 -54.69
CA TYR A 388 -2.47 47.41 -54.90
C TYR A 388 -1.23 47.60 -54.02
N SER A 389 -1.39 47.30 -52.73
CA SER A 389 -0.26 46.84 -51.92
C SER A 389 -0.50 45.38 -51.51
N TYR A 390 0.25 44.46 -52.13
CA TYR A 390 0.44 43.09 -51.67
C TYR A 390 1.41 43.10 -50.48
N HIS A 391 1.08 43.82 -49.41
CA HIS A 391 1.72 43.60 -48.12
C HIS A 391 0.91 42.55 -47.37
N PRO A 392 1.51 41.40 -46.99
CA PRO A 392 0.84 40.46 -46.10
C PRO A 392 0.44 41.22 -44.84
N LYS A 393 -0.86 41.17 -44.51
CA LYS A 393 -1.40 41.81 -43.31
C LYS A 393 -0.54 41.38 -42.12
N PRO A 394 -0.08 42.31 -41.27
CA PRO A 394 0.68 41.94 -40.07
C PRO A 394 -0.17 40.96 -39.27
N ASN A 395 0.38 39.76 -39.02
CA ASN A 395 -0.28 38.70 -38.26
C ASN A 395 -1.00 39.31 -37.06
N GLU A 396 -2.32 39.17 -37.02
CA GLU A 396 -3.13 39.50 -35.85
C GLU A 396 -2.47 38.79 -34.67
N LYS A 397 -1.88 39.57 -33.76
CA LYS A 397 -1.30 39.05 -32.54
C LYS A 397 -2.46 38.43 -31.78
N TYR A 398 -2.54 37.09 -31.81
CA TYR A 398 -3.46 36.34 -30.98
C TYR A 398 -3.40 36.91 -29.56
N PRO A 399 -4.54 37.18 -28.91
CA PRO A 399 -4.53 37.62 -27.53
C PRO A 399 -3.71 36.62 -26.73
N PHE A 400 -2.72 37.12 -25.98
CA PHE A 400 -1.92 36.30 -25.08
C PHE A 400 -2.87 35.73 -24.02
N VAL A 401 -3.43 34.55 -24.29
CA VAL A 401 -4.17 33.77 -23.33
C VAL A 401 -3.15 33.35 -22.29
N LYS A 402 -3.21 33.92 -21.09
CA LYS A 402 -2.46 33.42 -19.94
C LYS A 402 -2.86 31.96 -19.74
N HIS A 403 -2.01 31.05 -20.20
CA HIS A 403 -2.15 29.62 -19.92
C HIS A 403 -1.89 29.44 -18.43
N ASP A 404 -2.97 29.42 -17.63
CA ASP A 404 -2.87 29.02 -16.24
C ASP A 404 -2.68 27.51 -16.19
N TYR A 405 -1.42 27.10 -16.07
CA TYR A 405 -1.00 25.70 -16.06
C TYR A 405 -1.69 24.91 -14.94
N LEU A 406 -2.09 25.56 -13.85
CA LEU A 406 -2.84 24.91 -12.76
C LEU A 406 -4.30 24.68 -13.13
N GLN A 407 -4.94 25.63 -13.83
CA GLN A 407 -6.32 25.49 -14.28
C GLN A 407 -6.44 24.43 -15.37
N GLU A 408 -5.53 24.44 -16.36
CA GLU A 408 -5.47 23.41 -17.41
C GLU A 408 -5.20 22.01 -16.81
N ARG A 409 -4.35 21.94 -15.77
CA ARG A 409 -4.08 20.66 -15.08
C ARG A 409 -5.27 20.17 -14.26
N ARG A 410 -6.10 21.07 -13.70
CA ARG A 410 -7.37 20.71 -13.04
C ARG A 410 -8.40 20.24 -14.07
N GLN A 411 -8.58 20.97 -15.16
CA GLN A 411 -9.47 20.57 -16.27
C GLN A 411 -9.05 19.24 -16.89
N LYS A 412 -7.77 19.03 -17.20
CA LYS A 412 -7.28 17.72 -17.68
C LYS A 412 -7.49 16.59 -16.69
N LYS A 413 -7.57 16.88 -15.38
CA LYS A 413 -7.87 15.88 -14.36
C LYS A 413 -9.37 15.58 -14.30
N GLU A 414 -10.22 16.61 -14.37
CA GLU A 414 -11.68 16.47 -14.47
C GLU A 414 -12.11 15.76 -15.76
N ASP A 415 -11.56 16.14 -16.92
CA ASP A 415 -11.83 15.51 -18.21
C ASP A 415 -11.39 14.04 -18.24
N LYS A 416 -10.29 13.70 -17.55
CA LYS A 416 -9.87 12.29 -17.36
C LYS A 416 -10.83 11.53 -16.45
N ILE A 417 -11.38 12.15 -15.42
CA ILE A 417 -12.36 11.52 -14.52
C ILE A 417 -13.69 11.31 -15.26
N TYR A 418 -14.21 12.32 -15.96
CA TYR A 418 -15.44 12.22 -16.75
C TYR A 418 -15.30 11.28 -17.95
N SER A 419 -14.18 11.32 -18.67
CA SER A 419 -13.93 10.39 -19.79
C SER A 419 -13.74 8.94 -19.32
N ARG A 420 -13.32 8.68 -18.08
CA ARG A 420 -13.16 7.31 -17.55
C ARG A 420 -14.48 6.75 -17.01
N GLN A 421 -15.29 7.57 -16.34
CA GLN A 421 -16.59 7.13 -15.83
C GLN A 421 -17.59 6.80 -16.96
N ASN A 422 -17.58 7.55 -18.06
CA ASN A 422 -18.53 7.30 -19.16
C ASN A 422 -18.05 6.24 -20.18
N LYS A 423 -16.74 6.03 -20.37
CA LYS A 423 -16.24 5.06 -21.39
C LYS A 423 -16.35 3.59 -21.00
N SER A 424 -16.44 3.27 -19.70
CA SER A 424 -16.60 1.88 -19.23
C SER A 424 -18.05 1.42 -19.29
N GLN A 425 -18.98 2.28 -18.85
CA GLN A 425 -20.39 1.93 -18.71
C GLN A 425 -21.14 1.73 -20.04
N GLU A 426 -20.77 2.47 -21.10
CA GLU A 426 -21.52 2.44 -22.37
C GLU A 426 -21.07 1.33 -23.35
N ARG A 427 -19.96 0.62 -23.10
CA ARG A 427 -19.31 -0.15 -24.16
C ARG A 427 -19.95 -1.53 -24.42
N TRP A 428 -20.32 -2.26 -23.39
CA TRP A 428 -20.81 -3.64 -23.54
C TRP A 428 -22.31 -3.70 -23.87
N GLU A 429 -23.11 -2.77 -23.36
CA GLU A 429 -24.53 -2.62 -23.74
C GLU A 429 -24.66 -2.25 -25.23
N GLN A 430 -23.77 -1.37 -25.73
CA GLN A 430 -23.72 -1.02 -27.15
C GLN A 430 -23.22 -2.17 -28.03
N ASP A 431 -22.24 -2.97 -27.57
CA ASP A 431 -21.78 -4.15 -28.30
C ASP A 431 -22.87 -5.22 -28.41
N MET A 432 -23.71 -5.38 -27.36
CA MET A 432 -24.89 -6.25 -27.40
C MET A 432 -26.00 -5.74 -28.33
N LEU A 433 -26.20 -4.43 -28.43
CA LEU A 433 -27.19 -3.82 -29.33
C LEU A 433 -26.75 -3.87 -30.81
N LYS A 434 -25.44 -3.99 -31.08
CA LYS A 434 -24.88 -4.04 -32.45
C LYS A 434 -24.74 -5.46 -33.00
N GLY A 435 -24.65 -6.47 -32.15
CA GLY A 435 -24.57 -7.87 -32.59
C GLY A 435 -25.95 -8.50 -32.73
N HIS A 436 -26.21 -9.16 -33.86
CA HIS A 436 -27.38 -10.04 -34.03
C HIS A 436 -27.15 -11.36 -33.28
N TYR A 437 -27.11 -11.32 -31.95
CA TYR A 437 -26.97 -12.51 -31.13
C TYR A 437 -28.32 -13.21 -30.96
N THR A 438 -28.33 -14.54 -31.06
CA THR A 438 -29.48 -15.32 -30.58
C THR A 438 -29.58 -15.22 -29.06
N GLN A 439 -30.76 -15.49 -28.48
CA GLN A 439 -30.98 -15.33 -27.03
C GLN A 439 -30.00 -16.17 -26.18
N GLY A 440 -29.64 -17.37 -26.64
CA GLY A 440 -28.63 -18.22 -26.00
C GLY A 440 -27.22 -17.62 -26.06
N GLU A 441 -26.79 -17.16 -27.24
CA GLU A 441 -25.46 -16.54 -27.43
C GLU A 441 -25.34 -15.22 -26.64
N ARG A 442 -26.43 -14.47 -26.52
CA ARG A 442 -26.49 -13.24 -25.70
C ARG A 442 -26.25 -13.56 -24.23
N ILE A 443 -26.91 -14.59 -23.69
CA ILE A 443 -26.73 -15.03 -22.30
C ILE A 443 -25.28 -15.49 -22.07
N GLU A 444 -24.71 -16.24 -23.00
CA GLU A 444 -23.34 -16.74 -22.89
C GLU A 444 -22.31 -15.60 -22.97
N TYR A 445 -22.52 -14.63 -23.86
CA TYR A 445 -21.70 -13.42 -23.96
C TYR A 445 -21.74 -12.58 -22.67
N ILE A 446 -22.93 -12.33 -22.10
CA ILE A 446 -23.07 -11.60 -20.84
C ILE A 446 -22.36 -12.35 -19.70
N LYS A 447 -22.48 -13.68 -19.66
CA LYS A 447 -21.83 -14.54 -18.64
C LYS A 447 -20.31 -14.48 -18.73
N GLN A 448 -19.75 -14.60 -19.92
CA GLN A 448 -18.32 -14.44 -20.13
C GLN A 448 -17.86 -13.04 -19.75
N LYS A 449 -18.62 -12.00 -20.12
CA LYS A 449 -18.28 -10.61 -19.81
C LYS A 449 -18.30 -10.31 -18.32
N ALA A 450 -19.29 -10.81 -17.59
CA ALA A 450 -19.37 -10.70 -16.14
C ALA A 450 -18.18 -11.40 -15.45
N SER A 451 -17.80 -12.59 -15.92
CA SER A 451 -16.64 -13.34 -15.42
C SER A 451 -15.34 -12.55 -15.60
N VAL A 452 -15.11 -11.99 -16.79
CA VAL A 452 -13.91 -11.20 -17.10
C VAL A 452 -13.82 -9.95 -16.22
N MET A 453 -14.95 -9.26 -15.99
CA MET A 453 -14.97 -8.07 -15.13
C MET A 453 -14.67 -8.41 -13.66
N GLU A 454 -15.14 -9.55 -13.15
CA GLU A 454 -14.80 -10.01 -11.80
C GLU A 454 -13.33 -10.39 -11.65
N GLU A 455 -12.78 -11.11 -12.64
CA GLU A 455 -11.36 -11.48 -12.62
C GLU A 455 -10.46 -10.24 -12.66
N GLU A 456 -10.76 -9.26 -13.52
CA GLU A 456 -10.00 -8.00 -13.59
C GLU A 456 -10.13 -7.19 -12.30
N MET A 457 -11.32 -7.13 -11.71
CA MET A 457 -11.57 -6.48 -10.42
C MET A 457 -10.77 -7.15 -9.30
N ASN A 458 -10.87 -8.46 -9.15
CA ASN A 458 -10.15 -9.23 -8.12
C ASN A 458 -8.63 -9.10 -8.28
N ARG A 459 -8.13 -9.10 -9.52
CA ARG A 459 -6.72 -8.89 -9.82
C ARG A 459 -6.23 -7.50 -9.41
N LYS A 460 -7.01 -6.45 -9.71
CA LYS A 460 -6.68 -5.07 -9.32
C LYS A 460 -6.79 -4.88 -7.80
N GLU A 461 -7.76 -5.50 -7.15
CA GLU A 461 -7.90 -5.48 -5.70
C GLU A 461 -6.72 -6.18 -5.01
N ALA A 462 -6.29 -7.34 -5.52
CA ALA A 462 -5.11 -8.05 -5.03
C ALA A 462 -3.83 -7.23 -5.19
N LEU A 463 -3.67 -6.53 -6.32
CA LEU A 463 -2.53 -5.62 -6.54
C LEU A 463 -2.54 -4.42 -5.58
N LEU A 464 -3.70 -3.84 -5.27
CA LEU A 464 -3.81 -2.77 -4.29
C LEU A 464 -3.52 -3.26 -2.86
N LYS A 465 -3.98 -4.46 -2.50
CA LYS A 465 -3.68 -5.09 -1.21
C LYS A 465 -2.19 -5.40 -1.08
N ALA A 466 -1.52 -5.82 -2.15
CA ALA A 466 -0.09 -6.13 -2.14
C ALA A 466 0.81 -4.88 -2.04
N ASN A 467 0.44 -3.78 -2.72
CA ASN A 467 1.29 -2.60 -2.81
C ASN A 467 1.13 -1.62 -1.62
N ASN A 468 0.13 -1.78 -0.74
CA ASN A 468 -0.17 -0.88 0.39
C ASN A 468 -0.33 0.61 0.03
N THR A 469 -0.35 0.96 -1.25
CA THR A 469 -0.55 2.31 -1.79
C THR A 469 -1.89 2.36 -2.50
N SER A 470 -2.97 2.36 -1.72
CA SER A 470 -4.31 2.63 -2.23
C SER A 470 -4.44 4.13 -2.49
N THR A 471 -4.56 4.54 -3.76
CA THR A 471 -5.07 5.88 -4.06
C THR A 471 -6.60 5.83 -4.15
N ILE A 472 -7.25 6.95 -3.78
CA ILE A 472 -8.72 7.07 -3.83
C ILE A 472 -9.24 6.77 -5.25
N ASP A 473 -8.49 7.17 -6.28
CA ASP A 473 -8.84 6.94 -7.67
C ASP A 473 -8.83 5.44 -8.03
N ASP A 474 -7.85 4.67 -7.54
CA ASP A 474 -7.78 3.22 -7.79
C ASP A 474 -8.93 2.47 -7.09
N THR A 475 -9.27 2.85 -5.86
CA THR A 475 -10.42 2.25 -5.14
C THR A 475 -11.75 2.59 -5.81
N ARG A 476 -11.87 3.79 -6.40
CA ARG A 476 -13.05 4.20 -7.15
C ARG A 476 -13.20 3.43 -8.46
N GLU A 477 -12.08 3.10 -9.11
CA GLU A 477 -12.06 2.26 -10.32
C GLU A 477 -12.52 0.83 -10.02
N ILE A 478 -12.02 0.23 -8.92
CA ILE A 478 -12.47 -1.11 -8.48
C ILE A 478 -13.96 -1.13 -8.15
N ASN A 479 -14.43 -0.13 -7.39
CA ASN A 479 -15.86 -0.01 -7.09
C ASN A 479 -16.71 0.18 -8.36
N GLY A 480 -16.19 0.88 -9.38
CA GLY A 480 -16.84 0.99 -10.69
C GLY A 480 -16.99 -0.35 -11.39
N MET A 481 -15.91 -1.13 -11.49
CA MET A 481 -15.93 -2.48 -12.09
C MET A 481 -16.84 -3.44 -11.31
N LEU A 482 -16.88 -3.34 -9.98
CA LEU A 482 -17.78 -4.13 -9.13
C LEU A 482 -19.25 -3.80 -9.45
N ILE A 483 -19.59 -2.52 -9.55
CA ILE A 483 -20.95 -2.09 -9.91
C ILE A 483 -21.33 -2.58 -11.30
N ASP A 484 -20.41 -2.49 -12.27
CA ASP A 484 -20.66 -2.93 -13.65
C ASP A 484 -20.81 -4.45 -13.75
N SER A 485 -20.02 -5.22 -12.98
CA SER A 485 -20.17 -6.67 -12.83
C SER A 485 -21.52 -7.07 -12.22
N ILE A 486 -21.93 -6.37 -11.15
CA ILE A 486 -23.23 -6.59 -10.53
C ILE A 486 -24.36 -6.29 -11.52
N ARG A 487 -24.27 -5.20 -12.30
CA ARG A 487 -25.25 -4.88 -13.33
C ARG A 487 -25.34 -5.95 -14.42
N THR A 488 -24.20 -6.43 -14.93
CA THR A 488 -24.19 -7.49 -15.95
C THR A 488 -24.77 -8.80 -15.41
N LYS A 489 -24.48 -9.15 -14.15
CA LYS A 489 -25.07 -10.34 -13.50
C LYS A 489 -26.58 -10.18 -13.26
N LEU A 490 -27.04 -8.98 -12.94
CA LEU A 490 -28.48 -8.68 -12.82
C LEU A 490 -29.19 -8.75 -14.18
N GLU A 491 -28.56 -8.25 -15.24
CA GLU A 491 -29.07 -8.33 -16.61
C GLU A 491 -29.25 -9.79 -17.07
N LEU A 492 -28.29 -10.66 -16.69
CA LEU A 492 -28.35 -12.11 -16.86
C LEU A 492 -29.58 -12.73 -16.18
N LEU A 493 -29.91 -12.27 -14.98
CA LEU A 493 -31.06 -12.76 -14.22
C LEU A 493 -32.39 -12.22 -14.77
N SER A 494 -32.40 -11.00 -15.34
CA SER A 494 -33.60 -10.44 -15.95
C SER A 494 -33.91 -10.98 -17.35
N GLY A 495 -32.90 -11.43 -18.11
CA GLY A 495 -33.08 -12.03 -19.44
C GLY A 495 -33.47 -13.52 -19.47
N ILE A 496 -33.67 -14.13 -18.29
CA ILE A 496 -34.12 -15.53 -18.12
C ILE A 496 -35.65 -15.62 -17.97
N ASN A 497 -36.37 -14.49 -17.86
CA ASN A 497 -37.83 -14.40 -17.98
C ASN A 497 -38.23 -14.03 -19.41
#